data_AF-A0A7J6W1S4-F1
#
_entry.id   AF-A0A7J6W1S4-F1
#
_cell.length_a   1.000
_cell.length_b   1.000
_cell.length_c   1.000
_cell.angle_alpha   90.00
_cell.angle_beta   90.00
_cell.angle_gamma   90.00
#
_symmetry.space_group_name_H-M   'P 1'
#
loop_
_entity.id
_entity.type
_entity.pdbx_description
1 polymer ?
#
loop_
_entity_poly.entity_id
_entity_poly.type
_entity_poly.pdbx_seq_one_letter_code
_entity_poly.pdbx_strand_id
1 'polypeptide(L)'
;MLHSFISLCGLHNYQYRHVDRDGWQLGWTWASDEIILSMTGAFTLQQRNCSSLRTDETPHCCQKDPVIVDMPENALPESRSENFCHGGMISAMATDPSKSSTSFEIRV
;
A
#
# COMPACT_ATOMS: atom_id res chain seq x y z
N MET A 1 -20.02 8.25 14.80
CA MET A 1 -19.23 8.89 13.74
C MET A 1 -17.83 8.30 13.85
N LEU A 2 -17.53 7.27 13.05
CA LEU A 2 -16.15 6.80 12.91
C LEU A 2 -15.42 7.90 12.13
N HIS A 3 -14.40 8.51 12.73
CA HIS A 3 -13.56 9.45 12.01
C HIS A 3 -12.65 8.62 11.11
N SER A 4 -12.90 8.64 9.81
CA SER A 4 -11.97 8.07 8.84
C SER A 4 -10.83 9.06 8.58
N PHE A 5 -9.59 8.58 8.49
CA PHE A 5 -8.42 9.38 8.19
C PHE A 5 -7.75 8.90 6.90
N ILE A 6 -7.21 9.83 6.13
CA ILE A 6 -6.40 9.54 4.96
C ILE A 6 -4.93 9.68 5.37
N SER A 7 -4.13 8.66 5.08
CA SER A 7 -2.71 8.62 5.41
C SER A 7 -1.87 8.33 4.17
N LEU A 8 -0.83 9.13 3.97
CA LEU A 8 0.19 8.89 2.95
C LEU A 8 1.35 8.10 3.57
N CYS A 9 1.57 6.88 3.12
CA CYS A 9 2.64 6.00 3.56
C CYS A 9 3.80 6.05 2.56
N GLY A 10 5.01 6.32 3.03
CA GLY A 10 6.23 6.35 2.22
C GLY A 10 7.19 5.22 2.57
N LEU A 11 7.79 4.61 1.55
CA LEU A 11 8.86 3.63 1.66
C LEU A 11 10.13 4.19 1.05
N HIS A 12 11.25 4.02 1.75
CA HIS A 12 12.57 4.48 1.31
C HIS A 12 13.57 3.34 1.36
N ASN A 13 14.29 3.12 0.25
CA ASN A 13 15.29 2.07 0.13
C ASN A 13 16.70 2.61 0.39
N TYR A 14 17.13 2.53 1.65
CA TYR A 14 18.49 2.89 2.08
C TYR A 14 19.53 1.77 1.84
N GLN A 15 19.15 0.67 1.21
CA GLN A 15 20.08 -0.43 0.94
C GLN A 15 20.92 -0.14 -0.32
N TYR A 16 22.10 -0.76 -0.39
CA TYR A 16 22.96 -0.74 -1.59
C TYR A 16 22.48 -1.69 -2.71
N ARG A 17 21.25 -2.19 -2.62
CA ARG A 17 20.65 -3.11 -3.61
C ARG A 17 19.29 -2.58 -4.05
N HIS A 18 18.93 -2.86 -5.30
CA HIS A 18 17.62 -2.57 -5.84
C HIS A 18 16.58 -3.53 -5.23
N VAL A 19 15.35 -3.05 -5.07
CA VAL A 19 14.17 -3.91 -5.05
C VAL A 19 13.80 -4.12 -6.51
N ASP A 20 13.87 -5.37 -6.98
CA ASP A 20 13.59 -5.74 -8.36
C ASP A 20 12.11 -6.07 -8.56
N ARG A 21 11.75 -6.54 -9.76
CA ARG A 21 10.38 -6.71 -10.26
C ARG A 21 9.49 -7.67 -9.45
N ASP A 22 10.06 -8.45 -8.54
CA ASP A 22 9.30 -9.23 -7.53
C ASP A 22 8.59 -8.34 -6.51
N GLY A 23 8.92 -7.04 -6.52
CA GLY A 23 8.24 -6.00 -5.76
C GLY A 23 8.66 -5.93 -4.30
N TRP A 24 8.10 -4.95 -3.62
CA TRP A 24 8.15 -4.86 -2.16
C TRP A 24 6.85 -5.39 -1.57
N GLN A 25 6.96 -5.90 -0.34
CA GLN A 25 5.82 -6.27 0.48
C GLN A 25 6.01 -5.64 1.86
N LEU A 26 4.96 -5.04 2.39
CA LEU A 26 4.95 -4.38 3.69
C LEU A 26 3.79 -4.96 4.51
N GLY A 27 4.11 -5.66 5.59
CA GLY A 27 3.14 -6.15 6.55
C GLY A 27 3.24 -5.40 7.88
N TRP A 28 2.10 -5.14 8.50
CA TRP A 28 2.04 -4.68 9.90
C TRP A 28 0.85 -5.29 10.61
N THR A 29 0.74 -5.05 11.91
CA THR A 29 -0.42 -5.45 12.71
C THR A 29 -1.01 -4.21 13.37
N TRP A 30 -2.31 -3.98 13.19
CA TRP A 30 -3.01 -2.88 13.84
C TRP A 30 -2.98 -3.02 15.36
N ALA A 31 -2.74 -1.90 16.05
CA ALA A 31 -2.78 -1.85 17.51
C ALA A 31 -4.21 -2.01 18.04
N SER A 32 -5.20 -1.55 17.27
CA SER A 32 -6.63 -1.60 17.58
C SER A 32 -7.43 -2.19 16.40
N ASP A 33 -8.75 -2.08 16.44
CA ASP A 33 -9.68 -2.56 15.42
C ASP A 33 -9.77 -1.61 14.21
N GLU A 34 -8.63 -1.38 13.56
CA GLU A 34 -8.53 -0.59 12.33
C GLU A 34 -8.79 -1.45 11.09
N ILE A 35 -9.39 -0.84 10.07
CA ILE A 35 -9.69 -1.48 8.79
C ILE A 35 -9.29 -0.54 7.67
N ILE A 36 -8.83 -1.08 6.55
CA ILE A 36 -8.53 -0.28 5.37
C ILE A 36 -9.84 -0.12 4.60
N LEU A 37 -10.37 1.11 4.55
CA LEU A 37 -11.57 1.47 3.79
C LEU A 37 -11.27 1.53 2.29
N SER A 38 -10.21 2.23 1.92
CA SER A 38 -9.73 2.33 0.53
C SER A 38 -8.22 2.48 0.48
N MET A 39 -7.62 2.17 -0.68
CA MET A 39 -6.19 2.32 -0.91
C MET A 39 -5.89 2.70 -2.35
N THR A 40 -4.86 3.54 -2.53
CA THR A 40 -4.37 4.00 -3.83
C THR A 40 -2.87 3.80 -3.90
N GLY A 41 -2.35 3.28 -5.01
CA GLY A 41 -0.91 3.08 -5.20
C GLY A 41 -0.36 1.72 -4.72
N ALA A 42 -1.17 0.91 -4.06
CA ALA A 42 -0.81 -0.43 -3.61
C ALA A 42 -2.05 -1.33 -3.48
N PHE A 43 -1.86 -2.63 -3.21
CA PHE A 43 -2.93 -3.59 -2.98
C PHE A 43 -2.67 -4.45 -1.74
N THR A 44 -3.75 -4.93 -1.10
CA THR A 44 -3.65 -5.92 -0.03
C THR A 44 -3.54 -7.32 -0.64
N LEU A 45 -2.52 -8.09 -0.25
CA LEU A 45 -2.32 -9.46 -0.74
C LEU A 45 -3.48 -10.37 -0.36
N GLN A 46 -4.10 -10.10 0.79
CA GLN A 46 -5.25 -10.84 1.27
C GLN A 46 -6.37 -9.89 1.68
N GLN A 47 -7.48 -9.97 0.96
CA GLN A 47 -8.75 -9.35 1.33
C GLN A 47 -9.63 -10.42 1.97
N ARG A 48 -9.81 -10.38 3.30
CA ARG A 48 -10.78 -11.26 3.96
C ARG A 48 -12.19 -10.77 3.61
N ASN A 49 -13.17 -11.67 3.58
CA ASN A 49 -14.57 -11.27 3.48
C ASN A 49 -14.97 -10.44 4.70
N CYS A 50 -15.17 -9.13 4.50
CA CYS A 50 -15.53 -8.17 5.52
C CYS A 50 -17.05 -8.00 5.70
N SER A 51 -17.89 -8.85 5.09
CA SER A 51 -19.35 -8.74 5.15
C SER A 51 -19.94 -8.79 6.57
N SER A 52 -19.21 -9.32 7.56
CA SER A 52 -19.65 -9.30 8.97
C SER A 52 -19.52 -7.93 9.63
N LEU A 53 -18.77 -7.02 9.03
CA LEU A 53 -18.54 -5.67 9.55
C LEU A 53 -19.69 -4.76 9.11
N ARG A 54 -20.34 -4.12 10.07
CA ARG A 54 -21.43 -3.16 9.80
C ARG A 54 -20.84 -1.76 9.59
N THR A 55 -20.29 -1.52 8.41
CA THR A 55 -19.80 -0.21 7.96
C THR A 55 -20.67 0.35 6.84
N ASP A 56 -20.74 1.69 6.72
CA ASP A 56 -21.52 2.37 5.69
C ASP A 56 -20.97 2.11 4.26
N GLU A 57 -19.66 1.86 4.16
CA GLU A 57 -18.96 1.48 2.93
C GLU A 57 -18.32 0.08 3.06
N THR A 58 -18.18 -0.63 1.93
CA THR A 58 -17.51 -1.94 1.90
C THR A 58 -16.00 -1.70 2.01
N PRO A 59 -15.35 -2.17 3.10
CA PRO A 59 -13.93 -1.90 3.31
C PRO A 59 -13.08 -2.71 2.32
N HIS A 60 -11.96 -2.12 1.90
CA HIS A 60 -10.95 -2.77 1.09
C HIS A 60 -10.30 -3.97 1.81
N CYS A 61 -10.01 -3.85 3.11
CA CYS A 61 -9.47 -4.94 3.91
C CYS A 61 -9.79 -4.76 5.40
N CYS A 62 -10.22 -5.83 6.06
CA CYS A 62 -10.52 -5.89 7.50
C CYS A 62 -9.61 -6.88 8.24
N GLN A 63 -8.49 -7.27 7.65
CA GLN A 63 -7.49 -8.08 8.37
C GLN A 63 -6.76 -7.22 9.39
N LYS A 64 -6.49 -7.80 10.57
CA LYS A 64 -5.71 -7.14 11.62
C LYS A 64 -4.25 -6.97 11.22
N ASP A 65 -3.77 -7.87 10.37
CA ASP A 65 -2.40 -8.01 9.92
C ASP A 65 -2.30 -7.89 8.38
N PRO A 66 -2.66 -6.73 7.79
CA PRO A 66 -2.64 -6.59 6.34
C PRO A 66 -1.21 -6.72 5.80
N VAL A 67 -1.09 -7.42 4.66
CA VAL A 67 0.13 -7.43 3.84
C VAL A 67 -0.15 -6.59 2.60
N ILE A 68 0.57 -5.49 2.47
CA ILE A 68 0.50 -4.58 1.32
C ILE A 68 1.59 -4.92 0.33
N VAL A 69 1.22 -4.93 -0.95
CA VAL A 69 2.11 -5.19 -2.06
C VAL A 69 2.01 -4.07 -3.08
N ASP A 70 3.09 -3.84 -3.81
CA ASP A 70 3.10 -2.88 -4.90
C ASP A 70 2.01 -3.21 -5.93
N MET A 71 1.41 -2.16 -6.49
CA MET A 71 0.44 -2.32 -7.55
C MET A 71 1.15 -2.68 -8.87
N PRO A 72 0.80 -3.80 -9.52
CA PRO A 72 1.46 -4.21 -10.75
C PRO A 72 1.23 -3.19 -11.89
N GLU A 73 2.21 -3.07 -12.78
CA GLU A 73 2.20 -2.14 -13.93
C GLU A 73 1.02 -2.34 -14.91
N ASN A 74 0.27 -3.44 -14.81
CA ASN A 74 -0.92 -3.69 -15.62
C ASN A 74 -2.22 -3.17 -14.97
N ALA A 75 -2.14 -2.59 -13.76
CA ALA A 75 -3.30 -2.03 -13.09
C ALA A 75 -3.84 -0.79 -13.82
N LEU A 76 -5.15 -0.59 -13.67
CA LEU A 76 -5.91 0.44 -14.37
C LEU A 76 -5.34 1.85 -14.07
N PRO A 77 -5.40 2.80 -15.04
CA PRO A 77 -4.82 4.13 -14.87
C PRO A 77 -5.39 4.93 -13.71
N GLU A 78 -6.67 4.73 -13.37
CA GLU A 78 -7.35 5.44 -12.27
C GLU A 78 -6.74 5.13 -10.90
N SER A 79 -6.10 3.98 -10.74
CA SER A 79 -5.35 3.63 -9.52
C SER A 79 -3.87 3.98 -9.60
N ARG A 80 -3.38 4.40 -10.79
CA ARG A 80 -1.99 4.79 -11.06
C ARG A 80 -1.85 6.30 -10.96
N SER A 81 -1.61 6.79 -9.75
CA SER A 81 -1.20 8.18 -9.57
C SER A 81 0.31 8.30 -9.79
N GLU A 82 0.76 9.38 -10.45
CA GLU A 82 2.10 9.53 -11.04
C GLU A 82 3.27 9.34 -10.04
N ASN A 83 3.01 9.48 -8.74
CA ASN A 83 4.02 9.39 -7.68
C ASN A 83 3.95 8.10 -6.82
N PHE A 84 3.04 7.18 -7.14
CA PHE A 84 2.67 6.12 -6.20
C PHE A 84 3.15 4.72 -6.60
N CYS A 85 3.30 4.42 -7.90
CA CYS A 85 3.70 3.07 -8.34
C CYS A 85 4.88 3.08 -9.30
N HIS A 86 5.91 2.30 -8.97
CA HIS A 86 7.08 2.08 -9.82
C HIS A 86 7.16 0.62 -10.31
N GLY A 87 6.06 -0.13 -10.31
CA GLY A 87 6.02 -1.50 -10.84
C GLY A 87 6.87 -2.48 -10.04
N GLY A 88 6.95 -2.27 -8.73
CA GLY A 88 7.70 -3.07 -7.79
C GLY A 88 9.17 -2.68 -7.66
N MET A 89 9.69 -1.85 -8.56
CA MET A 89 11.11 -1.49 -8.55
C MET A 89 11.39 -0.28 -7.67
N ILE A 90 12.31 -0.42 -6.71
CA ILE A 90 12.84 0.69 -5.92
C ILE A 90 14.36 0.69 -6.05
N SER A 91 14.92 1.77 -6.57
CA SER A 91 16.36 1.87 -6.77
C SER A 91 17.13 1.91 -5.45
N ALA A 92 18.36 1.42 -5.46
CA ALA A 92 19.28 1.67 -4.36
C ALA A 92 19.52 3.19 -4.25
N MET A 93 19.41 3.75 -3.04
CA MET A 93 19.62 5.18 -2.82
C MET A 93 21.00 5.66 -3.30
N ALA A 94 22.03 4.83 -3.19
CA ALA A 94 23.38 5.17 -3.64
C ALA A 94 23.51 5.29 -5.18
N THR A 95 22.59 4.68 -5.94
CA THR A 95 22.65 4.62 -7.40
C THR A 95 21.72 5.65 -8.03
N ASP A 96 20.47 5.70 -7.58
CA ASP A 96 19.47 6.66 -8.06
C ASP A 96 18.59 7.12 -6.89
N PRO A 97 18.97 8.21 -6.18
CA PRO A 97 18.19 8.74 -5.08
C PRO A 97 16.75 9.11 -5.47
N SER A 98 16.53 9.55 -6.73
CA SER A 98 15.23 10.02 -7.20
C SER A 98 14.19 8.90 -7.35
N LYS A 99 14.66 7.64 -7.50
CA LYS A 99 13.83 6.44 -7.59
C LYS A 99 14.01 5.50 -6.40
N SER A 100 14.55 6.02 -5.30
CA SER A 100 14.83 5.24 -4.08
C SER A 100 13.65 5.23 -3.10
N SER A 101 12.50 5.77 -3.50
CA SER A 101 11.30 5.82 -2.69
C SER A 101 10.04 5.57 -3.51
N THR A 102 9.00 5.12 -2.82
CA THR A 102 7.64 4.95 -3.34
C THR A 102 6.65 5.30 -2.23
N SER A 103 5.41 5.60 -2.58
CA SER A 103 4.36 5.88 -1.61
C SER A 103 3.02 5.31 -2.02
N PHE A 104 2.16 5.09 -1.03
CA PHE A 104 0.77 4.68 -1.24
C PHE A 104 -0.11 5.44 -0.24
N GLU A 105 -1.39 5.59 -0.57
CA GLU A 105 -2.37 6.22 0.30
C GLU A 105 -3.35 5.19 0.83
N ILE A 106 -3.63 5.22 2.13
CA ILE A 106 -4.69 4.43 2.75
C ILE A 106 -5.70 5.33 3.43
N ARG A 107 -6.97 4.92 3.36
CA ARG A 107 -8.03 5.47 4.20
C ARG A 107 -8.41 4.42 5.25
N VAL A 108 -8.36 4.82 6.52
CA VAL A 108 -8.59 3.97 7.70
C VAL A 108 -9.72 4.54 8.53
#